data_AF-A0A7Y2NE40-F1
#
_entry.id   AF-A0A7Y2NE40-F1
#
_cell.length_a   1.000
_cell.length_b   1.000
_cell.length_c   1.000
_cell.angle_alpha   90.00
_cell.angle_beta   90.00
_cell.angle_gamma   90.00
#
_symmetry.space_group_name_H-M   'P 1'
#
loop_
_entity.id
_entity.type
_entity.pdbx_description
1 polymer ?
#
loop_
_entity_poly.entity_id
_entity_poly.type
_entity_poly.pdbx_seq_one_letter_code
_entity_poly.pdbx_strand_id
1 'polypeptide(L)'
;MNREMRRMQAKSDERAKRRRQDGGRPKRERVGIRQFLREVRQELRKVAWPTRQQTMTFTVAVVVCTAFVTAFVFGLDFVFKQGIVEVLQRVT
;
A
#
# COMPACT_ATOMS: atom_id res chain seq x y z
N MET A 1 5.57 -72.67 -12.16
CA MET A 1 4.43 -71.81 -12.53
C MET A 1 4.14 -70.65 -11.56
N ASN A 2 4.46 -70.73 -10.25
CA ASN A 2 4.08 -69.69 -9.27
C ASN A 2 5.10 -68.55 -9.00
N ARG A 3 6.26 -68.54 -9.66
CA ARG A 3 7.33 -67.55 -9.39
C ARG A 3 7.23 -66.28 -10.24
N GLU A 4 6.61 -66.38 -11.40
CA GLU A 4 6.48 -65.26 -12.35
C GLU A 4 5.35 -64.31 -11.94
N MET A 5 4.23 -64.86 -11.46
CA MET A 5 3.13 -64.08 -10.89
C MET A 5 3.57 -63.19 -9.72
N ARG A 6 4.41 -63.72 -8.83
CA ARG A 6 5.00 -62.94 -7.72
C ARG A 6 5.94 -61.84 -8.18
N ARG A 7 6.70 -62.06 -9.25
CA ARG A 7 7.57 -61.03 -9.86
C ARG A 7 6.76 -59.94 -10.57
N MET A 8 5.65 -60.33 -11.19
CA MET A 8 4.69 -59.41 -11.80
C MET A 8 4.01 -58.56 -10.73
N GLN A 9 3.55 -59.17 -9.62
CA GLN A 9 2.99 -58.48 -8.46
C GLN A 9 4.00 -57.51 -7.82
N ALA A 10 5.23 -57.97 -7.57
CA ALA A 10 6.28 -57.12 -7.01
C ALA A 10 6.60 -55.92 -7.93
N LYS A 11 6.69 -56.13 -9.25
CA LYS A 11 6.88 -55.05 -10.22
C LYS A 11 5.68 -54.10 -10.29
N SER A 12 4.45 -54.59 -10.18
CA SER A 12 3.26 -53.75 -10.17
C SER A 12 3.15 -52.93 -8.88
N ASP A 13 3.49 -53.50 -7.73
CA ASP A 13 3.53 -52.79 -6.45
C ASP A 13 4.64 -51.74 -6.43
N GLU A 14 5.81 -52.06 -7.00
CA GLU A 14 6.91 -51.11 -7.10
C GLU A 14 6.58 -49.95 -8.05
N ARG A 15 5.91 -50.23 -9.18
CA ARG A 15 5.39 -49.19 -10.09
C ARG A 15 4.31 -48.34 -9.43
N ALA A 16 3.41 -48.95 -8.66
CA ALA A 16 2.38 -48.22 -7.90
C ALA A 16 3.02 -47.33 -6.83
N LYS A 17 4.07 -47.81 -6.16
CA LYS A 17 4.82 -47.07 -5.13
C LYS A 17 5.63 -45.92 -5.73
N ARG A 18 6.30 -46.13 -6.87
CA ARG A 18 6.98 -45.07 -7.64
C ARG A 18 6.00 -44.00 -8.13
N ARG A 19 4.82 -44.41 -8.61
CA ARG A 19 3.76 -43.48 -9.04
C ARG A 19 3.17 -42.66 -7.89
N ARG A 20 3.17 -43.19 -6.66
CA ARG A 20 2.82 -42.46 -5.43
C ARG A 20 3.95 -41.53 -4.97
N GLN A 21 5.21 -41.93 -5.17
CA GLN A 21 6.39 -41.16 -4.76
C GLN A 21 6.72 -40.01 -5.73
N ASP A 22 6.31 -40.13 -7.00
CA ASP A 22 6.38 -39.09 -8.04
C ASP A 22 5.17 -38.13 -7.99
N GLY A 23 4.40 -38.18 -6.90
CA GLY A 23 3.50 -37.10 -6.51
C GLY A 23 4.35 -35.89 -6.12
N GLY A 24 4.76 -35.12 -7.14
CA GLY A 24 5.72 -34.03 -7.05
C GLY A 24 5.55 -33.18 -5.79
N ARG A 25 6.66 -33.03 -5.05
CA ARG A 25 6.76 -32.04 -3.98
C ARG A 25 6.16 -30.72 -4.49
N PRO A 26 5.20 -30.11 -3.78
CA PRO A 26 4.72 -28.78 -4.17
C PRO A 26 5.93 -27.85 -4.14
N LYS A 27 6.38 -27.48 -5.34
CA LYS A 27 7.44 -26.51 -5.54
C LYS A 27 6.95 -25.27 -4.82
N ARG A 28 7.59 -24.88 -3.71
CA ARG A 28 7.20 -23.68 -2.94
C ARG A 28 7.10 -22.53 -3.93
N GLU A 29 5.87 -22.22 -4.31
CA GLU A 29 5.54 -21.21 -5.29
C GLU A 29 5.82 -19.90 -4.59
N ARG A 30 7.00 -19.33 -4.86
CA ARG A 30 7.29 -17.96 -4.46
C ARG A 30 6.16 -17.13 -5.08
N VAL A 31 5.39 -16.45 -4.23
CA VAL A 31 4.29 -15.58 -4.66
C VAL A 31 4.76 -14.74 -5.85
N GLY A 32 4.20 -15.04 -7.03
CA GLY A 32 4.55 -14.33 -8.24
C GLY A 32 4.12 -12.88 -8.12
N ILE A 33 4.85 -11.95 -8.76
CA ILE A 33 4.52 -10.51 -8.78
C ILE A 33 3.06 -10.29 -9.20
N ARG A 34 2.53 -11.12 -10.11
CA ARG A 34 1.12 -11.10 -10.53
C ARG A 34 0.14 -11.42 -9.40
N GLN A 35 0.48 -12.36 -8.53
CA GLN A 35 -0.32 -12.72 -7.37
C GLN A 35 -0.27 -11.61 -6.30
N PHE A 36 0.93 -11.06 -6.04
CA PHE A 36 1.10 -9.92 -5.14
C PHE A 36 0.27 -8.70 -5.57
N LEU A 37 0.29 -8.32 -6.86
CA LEU A 37 -0.54 -7.22 -7.37
C LEU A 37 -2.04 -7.49 -7.23
N ARG A 38 -2.45 -8.76 -7.34
CA ARG A 38 -3.85 -9.16 -7.12
C ARG A 38 -4.25 -8.96 -5.66
N GLU A 39 -3.38 -9.37 -4.74
CA GLU A 39 -3.56 -9.20 -3.29
C GLU A 39 -3.60 -7.70 -2.91
N VAL A 40 -2.67 -6.88 -3.43
CA VAL A 40 -2.67 -5.41 -3.22
C VAL A 40 -3.97 -4.77 -3.72
N ARG A 41 -4.46 -5.15 -4.91
CA ARG A 41 -5.73 -4.63 -5.43
C ARG A 41 -6.92 -5.03 -4.56
N GLN A 42 -6.91 -6.24 -3.98
CA GLN A 42 -7.94 -6.68 -3.05
C GLN A 42 -7.91 -5.85 -1.76
N GLU A 43 -6.73 -5.52 -1.25
CA GLU A 43 -6.56 -4.70 -0.05
C GLU A 43 -6.91 -3.23 -0.29
N LEU A 44 -6.49 -2.66 -1.42
CA LEU A 44 -6.86 -1.30 -1.84
C LEU A 44 -8.37 -1.12 -2.01
N ARG A 45 -9.10 -2.21 -2.30
CA ARG A 45 -10.56 -2.19 -2.36
C ARG A 45 -11.23 -2.03 -1.00
N LYS A 46 -10.55 -2.35 0.09
CA LYS A 46 -11.01 -2.11 1.47
C LYS A 46 -10.77 -0.67 1.91
N VAL A 47 -9.93 0.08 1.20
CA VAL A 47 -9.71 1.50 1.48
C VAL A 47 -10.97 2.26 1.12
N ALA A 48 -11.65 2.77 2.14
CA ALA A 48 -12.78 3.66 1.98
C ALA A 48 -12.27 5.00 1.48
N TRP A 49 -12.24 5.17 0.16
CA TRP A 49 -11.91 6.47 -0.44
C TRP A 49 -12.98 7.48 -0.05
N PRO A 50 -12.55 8.68 0.39
CA PRO A 50 -13.48 9.71 0.81
C PRO A 50 -14.42 10.07 -0.33
N THR A 51 -15.67 10.41 0.02
CA THR A 51 -16.63 10.88 -0.98
C THR A 51 -16.17 12.23 -1.55
N ARG A 52 -16.62 12.57 -2.77
CA ARG A 52 -16.31 13.87 -3.39
C ARG A 52 -16.69 15.04 -2.48
N GLN A 53 -17.78 14.89 -1.73
CA GLN A 53 -18.24 15.88 -0.76
C GLN A 53 -17.28 16.02 0.42
N GLN A 54 -16.85 14.92 1.04
CA GLN A 54 -15.87 14.95 2.14
C GLN A 54 -14.55 15.59 1.71
N THR A 55 -14.06 15.22 0.53
CA THR A 55 -12.82 15.79 -0.03
C THR A 55 -12.93 17.30 -0.21
N MET A 56 -14.05 17.78 -0.74
CA MET A 56 -14.32 19.22 -0.88
C MET A 56 -14.41 19.92 0.47
N THR A 57 -15.12 19.35 1.45
CA THR A 57 -15.23 19.93 2.79
C THR A 57 -13.85 20.11 3.43
N PHE A 58 -12.99 19.08 3.38
CA PHE A 58 -11.64 19.19 3.93
C PHE A 58 -10.78 20.19 3.17
N THR A 59 -10.89 20.24 1.84
CA THR A 59 -10.16 21.22 1.01
C THR A 59 -10.58 22.64 1.36
N VAL A 60 -11.88 22.92 1.46
CA VAL A 60 -12.41 24.24 1.81
C VAL A 60 -11.97 24.64 3.21
N ALA A 61 -12.05 23.72 4.19
CA ALA A 61 -11.60 23.98 5.56
C ALA A 61 -10.12 24.38 5.61
N VAL A 62 -9.25 23.68 4.87
CA VAL A 62 -7.82 24.02 4.78
C VAL A 62 -7.62 25.38 4.12
N VAL A 63 -8.28 25.65 2.98
CA VAL A 63 -8.17 26.94 2.28
C VAL A 63 -8.57 28.10 3.18
N VAL A 64 -9.69 27.98 3.91
CA VAL A 64 -10.15 29.02 4.85
C VAL A 64 -9.15 29.21 5.99
N CYS A 65 -8.67 28.12 6.58
CA CYS A 65 -7.69 28.18 7.67
C CYS A 65 -6.37 28.85 7.24
N THR A 66 -5.82 28.44 6.10
CA THR A 66 -4.58 29.01 5.55
C THR A 66 -4.78 30.48 5.15
N ALA A 67 -5.92 30.84 4.56
CA ALA A 67 -6.22 32.23 4.20
C ALA A 67 -6.29 33.13 5.45
N PHE A 68 -6.91 32.65 6.54
CA PHE A 68 -6.98 33.38 7.80
C PHE A 68 -5.58 33.63 8.39
N VAL A 69 -4.75 32.60 8.49
CA VAL A 69 -3.38 32.74 9.00
C VAL A 69 -2.56 33.67 8.12
N THR A 70 -2.70 33.56 6.80
CA THR A 70 -2.01 34.43 5.84
C THR A 70 -2.41 35.89 6.02
N ALA A 71 -3.71 36.18 6.16
CA ALA A 71 -4.21 37.52 6.38
C ALA A 71 -3.72 38.10 7.72
N PHE A 72 -3.68 37.28 8.77
CA PHE A 72 -3.17 37.67 10.09
C PHE A 72 -1.68 38.04 10.03
N VAL A 73 -0.85 37.18 9.45
CA VAL A 73 0.59 37.43 9.29
C VAL A 73 0.82 38.67 8.43
N PHE A 74 0.11 38.79 7.30
CA PHE A 74 0.19 39.96 6.43
C PHE A 74 -0.17 41.27 7.16
N GLY A 75 -1.20 41.25 8.00
CA GLY A 75 -1.57 42.40 8.82
C GLY A 75 -0.48 42.77 9.82
N LEU A 76 0.10 41.78 10.49
CA LEU A 76 1.23 42.01 11.40
C LEU A 76 2.46 42.56 10.67
N ASP A 77 2.82 42.02 9.51
CA ASP A 77 3.93 42.52 8.70
C ASP A 77 3.71 43.98 8.28
N PHE A 78 2.47 44.38 7.98
CA PHE A 78 2.15 45.76 7.64
C PHE A 78 2.35 46.70 8.83
N VAL A 79 1.89 46.29 10.03
CA VAL A 79 2.09 47.05 11.27
C VAL A 79 3.58 47.15 11.62
N PHE A 80 4.32 46.05 11.53
CA PHE A 80 5.76 46.05 11.78
C PHE A 80 6.51 46.93 10.78
N LYS A 81 6.14 46.95 9.50
CA LYS A 81 6.77 47.86 8.53
C LYS A 81 6.60 49.32 8.90
N GLN A 82 5.39 49.75 9.27
CA GLN A 82 5.16 51.14 9.69
C GLN A 82 5.90 51.46 11.00
N GLY A 83 5.84 50.55 11.99
CA GLY A 83 6.50 50.74 13.28
C GLY A 83 8.03 50.74 13.19
N ILE A 84 8.62 49.85 12.38
CA ILE A 84 10.07 49.77 12.20
C ILE A 84 10.58 51.02 11.46
N VAL A 85 9.87 51.51 10.44
CA VAL A 85 10.27 52.73 9.73
C VAL A 85 10.27 53.94 10.65
N GLU A 86 9.23 54.12 11.48
CA GLU A 86 9.20 55.21 12.46
C GLU A 86 10.31 55.09 13.50
N VAL A 87 10.59 53.89 14.00
CA VAL A 87 11.67 53.67 14.98
C VAL A 87 13.04 53.95 14.35
N LEU A 88 13.26 53.54 13.10
CA LEU A 88 14.53 53.76 12.40
C LEU A 88 14.78 55.24 12.12
N GLN A 89 13.73 55.99 11.76
CA GLN A 89 13.78 57.46 11.58
C GLN A 89 13.85 58.24 12.90
N ARG A 90 13.43 57.65 14.03
CA ARG A 90 13.61 58.24 15.36
C ARG A 90 14.99 58.00 15.96
N VAL A 91 15.66 56.92 15.56
CA VAL A 91 16.99 56.52 16.08
C VAL A 91 18.15 57.10 15.27
N THR A 92 17.96 57.31 13.95
CA THR A 92 18.94 57.98 13.08
C THR A 92 18.60 59.46 12.95
#